data_AF-A0AAD5TJ45-F1
#
_entry.id   AF-A0AAD5TJ45-F1
#
_cell.length_a   1.000
_cell.length_b   1.000
_cell.length_c   1.000
_cell.angle_alpha   90.00
_cell.angle_beta   90.00
_cell.angle_gamma   90.00
#
_symmetry.space_group_name_H-M   'P 1'
#
loop_
_entity.id
_entity.type
_entity.pdbx_description
1 polymer ?
#
loop_
_entity_poly.entity_id
_entity_poly.type
_entity_poly.pdbx_seq_one_letter_code
_entity_poly.pdbx_strand_id
1 'polypeptide(L)'
;MSPEKVAKRILLRAVVVVSVSDPLNPHRQLLEFATSVHRRYWFRVAYPSAITAEDFTSHVHNDIDVWLRFVLRTFQSTALSNPSSHRNSAISLPLEWTFQHEFWRGASMMLSHSMRVAAEVSKVMTRSTAGRTRLDFWINSSLNWAVERMRSPQSDPDSIKDHLHRFRENGRYYVLEPAQWRVVDFRPPGCDLEQAAADATDGLIIVCCGDDFKRATVYFATHEPEEIIFHGKAVLDRF
;
A
#
# COMPACT_ATOMS: atom_id res chain seq x y z
N MET A 1 5.26 26.57 32.07
CA MET A 1 4.27 25.48 31.86
C MET A 1 4.61 24.38 32.86
N SER A 2 3.70 23.94 33.72
CA SER A 2 4.08 23.04 34.83
C SER A 2 4.51 21.66 34.32
N PRO A 3 5.48 20.99 34.99
CA PRO A 3 5.88 19.62 34.67
C PRO A 3 4.70 18.64 34.60
N GLU A 4 3.67 18.85 35.43
CA GLU A 4 2.40 18.11 35.40
C GLU A 4 1.63 18.23 34.08
N LYS A 5 1.65 19.41 33.43
CA LYS A 5 0.99 19.62 32.13
C LYS A 5 1.77 18.96 30.99
N VAL A 6 3.08 18.77 31.14
CA VAL A 6 3.92 18.01 30.20
C VAL A 6 3.66 16.51 30.37
N ALA A 7 3.58 16.02 31.61
CA ALA A 7 3.24 14.62 31.91
C ALA A 7 1.85 14.22 31.39
N LYS A 8 0.82 15.07 31.59
CA LYS A 8 -0.53 14.84 31.03
C LYS A 8 -0.59 14.84 29.50
N ARG A 9 0.34 15.53 28.82
CA ARG A 9 0.43 15.53 27.34
C ARG A 9 1.18 14.32 26.79
N ILE A 10 2.06 13.70 27.59
CA ILE A 10 2.82 12.49 27.23
C ILE A 10 2.02 11.20 27.54
N LEU A 11 1.06 11.26 28.46
CA LEU A 11 0.20 10.15 28.89
C LEU A 11 -1.07 9.90 28.05
N LEU A 12 -1.17 10.47 26.84
CA LEU A 12 -2.18 10.09 25.83
C LEU A 12 -1.66 8.99 24.88
N ARG A 13 -0.67 8.21 25.32
CA ARG A 13 -0.34 6.91 24.72
C ARG A 13 -1.21 5.87 25.39
N ALA A 14 -2.33 5.54 24.78
CA ALA A 14 -3.16 4.41 25.19
C ALA A 14 -2.33 3.12 25.07
N VAL A 15 -1.80 2.63 26.19
CA VAL A 15 -1.40 1.24 26.33
C VAL A 15 -2.66 0.49 26.70
N VAL A 16 -3.28 -0.18 25.73
CA VAL A 16 -4.36 -1.11 26.01
C VAL A 16 -3.70 -2.44 26.39
N VAL A 17 -3.62 -2.73 27.70
CA VAL A 17 -3.31 -4.07 28.18
C VAL A 17 -4.63 -4.84 28.24
N VAL A 18 -4.89 -5.69 27.25
CA VAL A 18 -5.97 -6.68 27.32
C VAL A 18 -5.34 -8.01 27.71
N SER A 19 -5.78 -8.58 28.82
CA SER A 19 -5.50 -9.98 29.14
C SER A 19 -6.28 -10.84 28.16
N VAL A 20 -5.58 -11.59 27.31
CA VAL A 20 -6.22 -12.46 26.31
C VAL A 20 -6.32 -13.87 26.87
N SER A 21 -7.56 -14.34 27.05
CA SER A 21 -7.88 -15.69 27.52
C SER A 21 -8.06 -16.71 26.37
N ASP A 22 -7.77 -16.33 25.13
CA ASP A 22 -7.79 -17.22 23.97
C ASP A 22 -6.36 -17.51 23.46
N PRO A 23 -5.79 -18.69 23.79
CA PRO A 23 -4.43 -19.05 23.42
C PRO A 23 -4.26 -19.35 21.92
N LEU A 24 -5.35 -19.49 21.14
CA LEU A 24 -5.27 -19.85 19.73
C LEU A 24 -5.29 -18.64 18.79
N ASN A 25 -5.76 -17.47 19.24
CA ASN A 25 -5.73 -16.26 18.40
C ASN A 25 -5.77 -14.93 19.20
N PRO A 26 -4.74 -14.63 20.01
CA PRO A 26 -4.80 -13.52 20.96
C PRO A 26 -4.92 -12.12 20.32
N HIS A 27 -4.61 -11.99 19.03
CA HIS A 27 -4.62 -10.71 18.31
C HIS A 27 -5.98 -10.31 17.74
N ARG A 28 -6.92 -11.26 17.59
CA ARG A 28 -8.19 -11.01 16.90
C ARG A 28 -9.15 -10.15 17.74
N GLN A 29 -9.17 -10.37 19.06
CA GLN A 29 -10.01 -9.60 20.00
C GLN A 29 -9.49 -8.18 20.26
N LEU A 30 -8.16 -7.97 20.18
CA LEU A 30 -7.52 -6.65 20.35
C LEU A 30 -7.88 -5.64 19.25
N LEU A 31 -8.21 -6.11 18.05
CA LEU A 31 -8.49 -5.26 16.88
C LEU A 31 -9.98 -4.88 16.74
N GLU A 32 -10.89 -5.56 17.43
CA GLU A 32 -12.33 -5.24 17.41
C GLU A 32 -12.60 -3.86 17.98
N PHE A 33 -11.86 -3.46 19.02
CA PHE A 33 -12.00 -2.15 19.68
C PHE A 33 -11.01 -1.10 19.17
N ALA A 34 -10.08 -1.47 18.29
CA ALA A 34 -9.09 -0.55 17.75
C ALA A 34 -9.72 0.40 16.73
N THR A 35 -9.56 1.71 16.94
CA THR A 35 -9.88 2.70 15.91
C THR A 35 -9.01 2.48 14.67
N SER A 36 -9.42 2.99 13.50
CA SER A 36 -8.64 2.89 12.27
C SER A 36 -7.18 3.36 12.43
N VAL A 37 -6.94 4.38 13.26
CA VAL A 37 -5.60 4.88 13.60
C VAL A 37 -4.81 3.89 14.45
N HIS A 38 -5.43 3.27 15.46
CA HIS A 38 -4.78 2.26 16.29
C HIS A 38 -4.45 1.01 15.49
N ARG A 39 -5.34 0.60 14.57
CA ARG A 39 -5.04 -0.47 13.62
C ARG A 39 -3.81 -0.10 12.79
N ARG A 40 -3.77 1.06 12.15
CA ARG A 40 -2.58 1.51 11.37
C ARG A 40 -1.28 1.47 12.19
N TYR A 41 -1.32 1.89 13.46
CA TYR A 41 -0.14 1.86 14.33
C TYR A 41 0.21 0.45 14.81
N TRP A 42 -0.79 -0.38 15.07
CA TRP A 42 -0.59 -1.80 15.38
C TRP A 42 -0.01 -2.53 14.18
N PHE A 43 -0.52 -2.32 12.96
CA PHE A 43 0.05 -2.91 11.74
C PHE A 43 1.52 -2.49 11.54
N ARG A 44 1.89 -1.25 11.90
CA ARG A 44 3.29 -0.77 11.92
C ARG A 44 4.21 -1.51 12.91
N VAL A 45 3.66 -2.04 14.00
CA VAL A 45 4.41 -2.66 15.10
C VAL A 45 4.31 -4.19 15.09
N ALA A 46 3.18 -4.73 14.66
CA ALA A 46 2.81 -6.14 14.70
C ALA A 46 3.14 -6.91 13.43
N TYR A 47 3.46 -6.22 12.33
CA TYR A 47 4.08 -6.80 11.15
C TYR A 47 5.48 -6.20 10.97
N PRO A 48 6.42 -6.43 11.92
CA PRO A 48 7.83 -6.32 11.54
C PRO A 48 8.03 -7.28 10.37
N SER A 49 8.80 -6.85 9.37
CA SER A 49 8.80 -7.47 8.05
C SER A 49 8.97 -8.99 8.15
N ALA A 50 8.01 -9.75 7.63
CA ALA A 50 7.74 -11.11 8.10
C ALA A 50 8.44 -12.21 7.28
N ILE A 51 9.10 -11.88 6.16
CA ILE A 51 9.84 -12.88 5.40
C ILE A 51 11.21 -13.11 6.07
N THR A 52 11.34 -14.30 6.67
CA THR A 52 12.61 -14.92 7.09
C THR A 52 13.30 -15.65 5.95
N ALA A 53 12.67 -15.80 4.78
CA ALA A 53 13.20 -16.59 3.69
C ALA A 53 14.33 -15.83 2.98
N GLU A 54 15.57 -16.23 3.25
CA GLU A 54 16.77 -15.85 2.50
C GLU A 54 16.63 -16.13 0.98
N ASP A 55 15.75 -17.05 0.60
CA ASP A 55 15.47 -17.43 -0.79
C ASP A 55 14.63 -16.40 -1.56
N PHE A 56 13.64 -15.78 -0.92
CA PHE A 56 12.78 -14.78 -1.56
C PHE A 56 13.54 -13.46 -1.82
N THR A 57 14.55 -13.21 -0.99
CA THR A 57 15.30 -11.97 -0.99
C THR A 57 16.18 -11.77 -2.23
N SER A 58 16.86 -12.81 -2.73
CA SER A 58 17.89 -12.60 -3.77
C SER A 58 17.38 -12.00 -5.09
N HIS A 59 16.15 -12.29 -5.50
CA HIS A 59 15.57 -11.84 -6.78
C HIS A 59 14.65 -10.62 -6.65
N VAL A 60 14.04 -10.42 -5.48
CA VAL A 60 13.12 -9.30 -5.21
C VAL A 60 13.89 -8.00 -4.92
N HIS A 61 15.15 -8.08 -4.49
CA HIS A 61 15.89 -6.93 -3.97
C HIS A 61 16.15 -5.77 -4.93
N ASN A 62 16.07 -5.98 -6.25
CA ASN A 62 16.48 -4.95 -7.22
C ASN A 62 15.37 -4.54 -8.20
N ASP A 63 14.16 -5.08 -8.07
CA ASP A 63 13.08 -4.78 -9.00
C ASP A 63 11.75 -4.55 -8.27
N ILE A 64 11.29 -3.30 -8.30
CA ILE A 64 10.05 -2.85 -7.71
C ILE A 64 8.84 -3.55 -8.32
N ASP A 65 8.86 -3.95 -9.59
CA ASP A 65 7.74 -4.61 -10.27
C ASP A 65 7.55 -6.03 -9.77
N VAL A 66 8.67 -6.75 -9.64
CA VAL A 66 8.70 -8.08 -9.02
C VAL A 66 8.21 -8.01 -7.57
N TRP A 67 8.68 -7.04 -6.79
CA TRP A 67 8.20 -6.83 -5.42
C TRP A 67 6.71 -6.50 -5.36
N LEU A 68 6.23 -5.57 -6.19
CA LEU A 68 4.83 -5.15 -6.24
C LEU A 68 3.89 -6.29 -6.62
N ARG A 69 4.29 -7.16 -7.56
CA ARG A 69 3.55 -8.40 -7.89
C ARG A 69 3.27 -9.21 -6.63
N PHE A 70 4.28 -9.43 -5.80
CA PHE A 70 4.12 -10.20 -4.58
C PHE A 70 3.29 -9.45 -3.53
N VAL A 71 3.50 -8.15 -3.37
CA VAL A 71 2.68 -7.31 -2.49
C VAL A 71 1.20 -7.43 -2.85
N LEU A 72 0.84 -7.30 -4.12
CA LEU A 72 -0.55 -7.39 -4.59
C LEU A 72 -1.16 -8.77 -4.31
N ARG A 73 -0.40 -9.87 -4.49
CA ARG A 73 -0.86 -11.23 -4.16
C ARG A 73 -1.22 -11.42 -2.68
N THR A 74 -0.65 -10.61 -1.79
CA THR A 74 -1.00 -10.67 -0.36
C THR A 74 -2.35 -10.04 -0.04
N PHE A 75 -2.99 -9.30 -0.96
CA PHE A 75 -4.23 -8.60 -0.65
C PHE A 75 -5.30 -9.59 -0.18
N GLN A 76 -6.14 -9.17 0.77
CA GLN A 76 -7.24 -9.97 1.27
C GLN A 76 -8.51 -9.62 0.51
N SER A 77 -9.01 -10.58 -0.26
CA SER A 77 -10.29 -10.43 -0.97
C SER A 77 -11.40 -9.97 -0.05
N THR A 78 -11.54 -10.55 1.15
CA THR A 78 -12.55 -10.16 2.14
C THR A 78 -12.45 -8.70 2.62
N ALA A 79 -11.24 -8.13 2.64
CA ALA A 79 -11.05 -6.71 2.97
C ALA A 79 -11.48 -5.80 1.81
N LEU A 80 -11.19 -6.22 0.56
CA LEU A 80 -11.55 -5.49 -0.65
C LEU A 80 -13.06 -5.62 -0.97
N SER A 81 -13.65 -6.78 -0.75
CA SER A 81 -15.08 -7.05 -1.00
C SER A 81 -16.00 -6.32 -0.03
N ASN A 82 -15.50 -5.65 1.01
CA ASN A 82 -16.33 -4.90 1.95
C ASN A 82 -16.60 -3.48 1.39
N PRO A 83 -17.75 -3.26 0.74
CA PRO A 83 -18.03 -2.01 0.07
C PRO A 83 -18.51 -1.03 1.13
N SER A 84 -17.58 -0.35 1.76
CA SER A 84 -17.87 0.93 2.42
C SER A 84 -18.04 2.04 1.37
N SER A 85 -18.47 1.73 0.14
CA SER A 85 -18.76 2.73 -0.87
C SER A 85 -20.04 3.46 -0.49
N HIS A 86 -19.99 4.78 -0.53
CA HIS A 86 -21.19 5.62 -0.48
C HIS A 86 -22.26 5.01 -1.40
N ARG A 87 -23.51 4.90 -0.91
CA ARG A 87 -24.68 4.30 -1.59
C ARG A 87 -24.96 4.81 -3.03
N ASN A 88 -24.18 5.75 -3.55
CA ASN A 88 -24.39 6.46 -4.82
C ASN A 88 -23.17 6.48 -5.77
N SER A 89 -22.04 5.81 -5.48
CA SER A 89 -20.94 5.77 -6.45
C SER A 89 -21.11 4.60 -7.42
N ALA A 90 -21.26 4.88 -8.71
CA ALA A 90 -21.36 3.89 -9.80
C ALA A 90 -20.14 2.95 -9.93
N ILE A 91 -19.08 3.19 -9.14
CA ILE A 91 -17.82 2.44 -9.15
C ILE A 91 -17.78 1.50 -7.94
N SER A 92 -17.80 0.19 -8.19
CA SER A 92 -17.80 -0.90 -7.20
C SER A 92 -16.45 -1.13 -6.49
N LEU A 93 -15.53 -0.16 -6.52
CA LEU A 93 -14.21 -0.29 -5.90
C LEU A 93 -14.24 -0.07 -4.37
N PRO A 94 -13.33 -0.73 -3.62
CA PRO A 94 -13.07 -0.43 -2.21
C PRO A 94 -12.66 1.04 -2.01
N LEU A 95 -12.82 1.53 -0.79
CA LEU A 95 -12.32 2.86 -0.42
C LEU A 95 -10.79 2.91 -0.56
N GLU A 96 -10.25 4.09 -0.86
CA GLU A 96 -8.81 4.29 -1.08
C GLU A 96 -7.97 3.84 0.12
N TRP A 97 -8.46 4.08 1.34
CA TRP A 97 -7.79 3.65 2.57
C TRP A 97 -7.78 2.13 2.74
N THR A 98 -8.73 1.40 2.14
CA THR A 98 -8.73 -0.07 2.13
C THR A 98 -7.54 -0.57 1.33
N PHE A 99 -7.36 -0.04 0.10
CA PHE A 99 -6.17 -0.32 -0.69
C PHE A 99 -4.88 0.10 0.01
N GLN A 100 -4.90 1.20 0.77
CA GLN A 100 -3.71 1.72 1.46
C GLN A 100 -3.29 0.77 2.57
N HIS A 101 -4.29 0.23 3.27
CA HIS A 101 -4.08 -0.74 4.32
C HIS A 101 -3.58 -2.06 3.75
N GLU A 102 -4.22 -2.61 2.72
CA GLU A 102 -3.80 -3.86 2.10
C GLU A 102 -2.39 -3.74 1.50
N PHE A 103 -2.08 -2.61 0.85
CA PHE A 103 -0.73 -2.32 0.38
C PHE A 103 0.27 -2.28 1.53
N TRP A 104 0.01 -1.52 2.58
CA TRP A 104 0.91 -1.43 3.74
C TRP A 104 1.18 -2.81 4.35
N ARG A 105 0.12 -3.59 4.54
CA ARG A 105 0.18 -4.95 5.11
C ARG A 105 1.04 -5.85 4.21
N GLY A 106 0.76 -5.88 2.91
CA GLY A 106 1.50 -6.67 1.94
C GLY A 106 2.96 -6.25 1.80
N ALA A 107 3.21 -4.95 1.67
CA ALA A 107 4.54 -4.37 1.63
C ALA A 107 5.35 -4.75 2.86
N SER A 108 4.76 -4.66 4.05
CA SER A 108 5.44 -5.07 5.29
C SER A 108 5.74 -6.57 5.28
N MET A 109 4.82 -7.42 4.80
CA MET A 109 5.07 -8.86 4.70
C MET A 109 6.18 -9.19 3.71
N MET A 110 6.24 -8.51 2.55
CA MET A 110 7.12 -8.85 1.43
C MET A 110 8.51 -8.19 1.48
N LEU A 111 8.83 -7.48 2.57
CA LEU A 111 10.14 -6.89 2.80
C LEU A 111 10.98 -7.76 3.74
N SER A 112 12.31 -7.67 3.62
CA SER A 112 13.21 -8.29 4.60
C SER A 112 13.13 -7.57 5.94
N HIS A 113 13.58 -8.25 7.00
CA HIS A 113 13.63 -7.71 8.36
C HIS A 113 14.52 -6.46 8.52
N SER A 114 15.42 -6.18 7.56
CA SER A 114 16.24 -4.97 7.55
C SER A 114 15.58 -3.80 6.82
N MET A 115 14.53 -4.06 6.05
CA MET A 115 13.82 -3.06 5.24
C MET A 115 12.55 -2.55 5.94
N ARG A 116 12.16 -1.32 5.65
CA ARG A 116 10.99 -0.66 6.22
C ARG A 116 10.20 0.04 5.12
N VAL A 117 8.88 0.04 5.26
CA VAL A 117 7.97 0.90 4.48
C VAL A 117 7.55 2.08 5.35
N ALA A 118 7.44 3.26 4.76
CA ALA A 118 6.95 4.48 5.39
C ALA A 118 5.77 5.00 4.58
N ALA A 119 4.64 5.28 5.23
CA ALA A 119 3.40 5.70 4.58
C ALA A 119 3.14 7.18 4.81
N GLU A 120 2.46 7.82 3.84
CA GLU A 120 2.07 9.23 3.88
C GLU A 120 3.27 10.16 4.12
N VAL A 121 4.35 9.93 3.37
CA VAL A 121 5.61 10.66 3.50
C VAL A 121 5.41 12.08 2.97
N SER A 122 5.38 13.04 3.92
CA SER A 122 5.09 14.45 3.66
C SER A 122 6.17 15.40 4.15
N LYS A 123 7.00 14.98 5.12
CA LYS A 123 7.96 15.84 5.82
C LYS A 123 9.37 15.84 5.26
N VAL A 124 9.71 14.96 4.32
CA VAL A 124 11.05 14.97 3.68
C VAL A 124 11.17 16.14 2.68
N MET A 125 10.05 16.75 2.28
CA MET A 125 9.99 17.85 1.31
C MET A 125 9.88 19.22 2.00
N THR A 126 10.80 19.55 2.89
CA THR A 126 10.82 20.86 3.60
C THR A 126 11.20 22.06 2.72
N ARG A 127 11.35 21.89 1.40
CA ARG A 127 11.61 23.01 0.46
C ARG A 127 10.42 23.42 -0.41
N SER A 128 9.32 22.69 -0.41
CA SER A 128 8.16 23.04 -1.24
C SER A 128 7.07 23.69 -0.41
N THR A 129 6.80 24.98 -0.67
CA THR A 129 5.65 25.74 -0.16
C THR A 129 4.32 25.34 -0.82
N ALA A 130 4.34 24.42 -1.78
CA ALA A 130 3.18 24.06 -2.59
C ALA A 130 2.46 22.80 -2.05
N GLY A 131 1.61 23.00 -1.04
CA GLY A 131 0.53 22.07 -0.67
C GLY A 131 0.93 20.83 0.14
N ARG A 132 -0.04 20.32 0.92
CA ARG A 132 0.10 19.13 1.79
C ARG A 132 0.07 17.81 1.03
N THR A 133 0.67 17.71 -0.14
CA THR A 133 0.73 16.43 -0.86
C THR A 133 1.66 15.46 -0.15
N ARG A 134 1.27 14.20 -0.13
CA ARG A 134 1.95 13.14 0.60
C ARG A 134 2.23 12.01 -0.38
N LEU A 135 3.48 11.60 -0.47
CA LEU A 135 3.81 10.34 -1.13
C LEU A 135 3.17 9.21 -0.33
N ASP A 136 2.45 8.33 -1.02
CA ASP A 136 1.72 7.23 -0.39
C ASP A 136 2.66 6.28 0.35
N PHE A 137 3.72 5.79 -0.31
CA PHE A 137 4.72 4.94 0.30
C PHE A 137 6.14 5.22 -0.17
N TRP A 138 7.07 5.13 0.79
CA TRP A 138 8.52 5.10 0.58
C TRP A 138 9.09 3.82 1.20
N ILE A 139 9.94 3.10 0.48
CA ILE A 139 10.58 1.87 0.95
C ILE A 139 12.07 2.14 1.14
N ASN A 140 12.58 1.78 2.34
CA ASN A 140 13.93 1.88 2.90
C ASN A 140 14.97 2.70 2.10
N SER A 141 15.70 3.57 2.80
CA SER A 141 16.80 4.39 2.27
C SER A 141 17.91 3.66 1.50
N SER A 142 18.01 2.32 1.55
CA SER A 142 18.93 1.55 0.70
C SER A 142 18.32 1.16 -0.65
N LEU A 143 17.01 0.90 -0.70
CA LEU A 143 16.28 0.63 -1.95
C LEU A 143 15.87 1.94 -2.63
N ASN A 144 15.48 2.94 -1.84
CA ASN A 144 15.00 4.24 -2.31
C ASN A 144 13.84 4.10 -3.30
N TRP A 145 12.86 3.26 -2.99
CA TRP A 145 11.68 3.10 -3.85
C TRP A 145 10.52 3.96 -3.39
N ALA A 146 9.76 4.46 -4.36
CA ALA A 146 8.56 5.24 -4.11
C ALA A 146 7.34 4.65 -4.82
N VAL A 147 6.20 4.62 -4.13
CA VAL A 147 4.95 4.13 -4.71
C VAL A 147 3.83 5.12 -4.43
N GLU A 148 3.14 5.55 -5.49
CA GLU A 148 1.82 6.16 -5.39
C GLU A 148 0.74 5.17 -5.82
N ARG A 149 -0.44 5.29 -5.22
CA ARG A 149 -1.61 4.53 -5.68
C ARG A 149 -2.67 5.49 -6.16
N MET A 150 -3.47 4.98 -7.08
CA MET A 150 -4.64 5.66 -7.60
C MET A 150 -5.83 4.71 -7.57
N ARG A 151 -7.02 5.29 -7.50
CA ARG A 151 -8.27 4.56 -7.62
C ARG A 151 -9.05 5.13 -8.79
N SER A 152 -9.11 4.38 -9.88
CA SER A 152 -9.96 4.62 -11.06
C SER A 152 -10.01 6.09 -11.51
N PRO A 153 -8.92 6.60 -12.10
CA PRO A 153 -8.84 7.91 -12.73
C PRO A 153 -9.60 7.95 -14.07
N GLN A 154 -10.44 6.95 -14.39
CA GLN A 154 -11.25 6.94 -15.62
C GLN A 154 -12.15 8.19 -15.75
N SER A 155 -12.36 8.93 -14.65
CA SER A 155 -13.06 10.23 -14.65
C SER A 155 -12.15 11.45 -14.82
N ASP A 156 -10.83 11.30 -14.73
CA ASP A 156 -9.83 12.37 -14.88
C ASP A 156 -8.49 11.82 -15.41
N PRO A 157 -8.30 11.75 -16.74
CA PRO A 157 -7.04 11.31 -17.36
C PRO A 157 -5.84 12.21 -17.03
N ASP A 158 -6.06 13.48 -16.69
CA ASP A 158 -4.99 14.40 -16.34
C ASP A 158 -4.46 14.12 -14.92
N SER A 159 -5.26 13.46 -14.08
CA SER A 159 -4.83 12.96 -12.77
C SER A 159 -3.67 11.96 -12.88
N ILE A 160 -3.72 11.00 -13.81
CA ILE A 160 -2.61 10.05 -14.01
C ILE A 160 -1.35 10.80 -14.41
N LYS A 161 -1.46 11.72 -15.37
CA LYS A 161 -0.32 12.51 -15.85
C LYS A 161 0.31 13.33 -14.72
N ASP A 162 -0.51 13.93 -13.85
CA ASP A 162 -0.02 14.66 -12.68
C ASP A 162 0.76 13.73 -11.74
N HIS A 163 0.20 12.57 -11.39
CA HIS A 163 0.85 11.58 -10.54
C HIS A 163 2.20 11.10 -11.11
N LEU A 164 2.27 10.81 -12.43
CA LEU A 164 3.53 10.46 -13.10
C LEU A 164 4.51 11.64 -13.12
N HIS A 165 4.03 12.85 -13.41
CA HIS A 165 4.85 14.05 -13.47
C HIS A 165 5.48 14.38 -12.12
N ARG A 166 4.82 14.07 -10.99
CA ARG A 166 5.39 14.29 -9.65
C ARG A 166 6.77 13.64 -9.49
N PHE A 167 7.06 12.51 -10.13
CA PHE A 167 8.35 11.82 -10.03
C PHE A 167 9.41 12.30 -11.04
N ARG A 168 9.03 13.08 -12.06
CA ARG A 168 9.92 13.55 -13.13
C ARG A 168 10.53 14.91 -12.80
N GLU A 169 11.46 15.39 -13.64
CA GLU A 169 12.09 16.69 -13.47
C GLU A 169 11.06 17.82 -13.25
N ASN A 170 11.34 18.70 -12.28
CA ASN A 170 10.43 19.74 -11.78
C ASN A 170 9.16 19.23 -11.08
N GLY A 171 8.94 17.92 -11.05
CA GLY A 171 7.93 17.25 -10.27
C GLY A 171 8.21 17.33 -8.77
N ARG A 172 7.15 17.28 -7.97
CA ARG A 172 7.24 17.48 -6.52
C ARG A 172 8.13 16.45 -5.81
N TYR A 173 8.15 15.22 -6.31
CA TYR A 173 8.90 14.09 -5.74
C TYR A 173 10.26 13.88 -6.39
N TYR A 174 10.61 14.65 -7.42
CA TYR A 174 11.91 14.59 -8.08
C TYR A 174 13.08 14.70 -7.10
N VAL A 175 12.95 15.59 -6.10
CA VAL A 175 13.96 15.82 -5.06
C VAL A 175 14.23 14.62 -4.16
N LEU A 176 13.36 13.60 -4.16
CA LEU A 176 13.61 12.36 -3.44
C LEU A 176 14.58 11.44 -4.18
N GLU A 177 14.77 11.65 -5.48
CA GLU A 177 15.61 10.84 -6.36
C GLU A 177 15.40 9.33 -6.13
N PRO A 178 14.15 8.82 -6.19
CA PRO A 178 13.92 7.40 -5.97
C PRO A 178 14.65 6.59 -7.03
N ALA A 179 15.32 5.51 -6.62
CA ALA A 179 16.01 4.60 -7.53
C ALA A 179 15.02 3.94 -8.50
N GLN A 180 13.82 3.62 -8.01
CA GLN A 180 12.69 3.14 -8.80
C GLN A 180 11.39 3.67 -8.22
N TRP A 181 10.40 3.92 -9.06
CA TRP A 181 9.10 4.37 -8.60
C TRP A 181 7.98 3.86 -9.48
N ARG A 182 6.78 3.71 -8.89
CA ARG A 182 5.57 3.28 -9.59
C ARG A 182 4.33 4.03 -9.09
N VAL A 183 3.46 4.36 -10.01
CA VAL A 183 2.06 4.68 -9.77
C VAL A 183 1.25 3.41 -10.02
N VAL A 184 0.45 2.97 -9.06
CA VAL A 184 -0.40 1.78 -9.16
C VAL A 184 -1.86 2.22 -9.27
N ASP A 185 -2.45 2.05 -10.45
CA ASP A 185 -3.84 2.40 -10.72
C ASP A 185 -4.76 1.18 -10.58
N PHE A 186 -5.63 1.21 -9.56
CA PHE A 186 -6.66 0.20 -9.35
C PHE A 186 -7.93 0.53 -10.13
N ARG A 187 -8.30 -0.34 -11.07
CA ARG A 187 -9.49 -0.22 -11.93
C ARG A 187 -10.62 -1.16 -11.48
N PRO A 188 -11.88 -0.75 -11.68
CA PRO A 188 -13.04 -1.53 -11.27
C PRO A 188 -13.16 -2.85 -12.04
N PRO A 189 -13.97 -3.78 -11.51
CA PRO A 189 -14.45 -4.92 -12.29
C PRO A 189 -15.09 -4.50 -13.61
N GLY A 190 -14.85 -5.29 -14.66
CA GLY A 190 -15.25 -4.97 -16.03
C GLY A 190 -14.38 -3.90 -16.71
N CYS A 191 -13.18 -3.61 -16.20
CA CYS A 191 -12.23 -2.74 -16.91
C CYS A 191 -11.97 -3.28 -18.33
N ASP A 192 -11.76 -2.36 -19.28
CA ASP A 192 -11.26 -2.72 -20.62
C ASP A 192 -9.79 -3.16 -20.52
N LEU A 193 -9.55 -4.44 -20.80
CA LEU A 193 -8.23 -5.08 -20.70
C LEU A 193 -7.28 -4.65 -21.83
N GLU A 194 -7.80 -4.32 -23.02
CA GLU A 194 -6.98 -3.82 -24.13
C GLU A 194 -6.54 -2.40 -23.83
N GLN A 195 -7.45 -1.56 -23.35
CA GLN A 195 -7.11 -0.22 -22.91
C GLN A 195 -6.18 -0.23 -21.69
N ALA A 196 -6.38 -1.15 -20.73
CA ALA A 196 -5.47 -1.30 -19.59
C ALA A 196 -4.04 -1.68 -20.01
N ALA A 197 -3.91 -2.56 -21.01
CA ALA A 197 -2.61 -2.89 -21.59
C ALA A 197 -1.96 -1.69 -22.28
N ALA A 198 -2.74 -0.90 -23.03
CA ALA A 198 -2.26 0.29 -23.72
C ALA A 198 -1.87 1.43 -22.76
N ASP A 199 -2.56 1.55 -21.63
CA ASP A 199 -2.28 2.59 -20.62
C ASP A 199 -1.06 2.26 -19.75
N ALA A 200 -0.74 0.98 -19.56
CA ALA A 200 0.43 0.57 -18.79
C ALA A 200 1.70 1.08 -19.47
N THR A 201 2.50 1.85 -18.74
CA THR A 201 3.69 2.53 -19.24
C THR A 201 4.78 2.54 -18.18
N ASP A 202 6.01 2.92 -18.54
CA ASP A 202 7.07 3.03 -17.54
C ASP A 202 6.66 3.99 -16.41
N GLY A 203 6.71 3.49 -15.18
CA GLY A 203 6.21 4.19 -14.00
C GLY A 203 4.72 4.01 -13.70
N LEU A 204 3.93 3.33 -14.54
CA LEU A 204 2.49 3.08 -14.33
C LEU A 204 2.14 1.60 -14.42
N ILE A 205 1.59 1.07 -13.33
CA ILE A 205 1.02 -0.29 -13.26
C ILE A 205 -0.49 -0.18 -13.22
N ILE A 206 -1.17 -0.96 -14.06
CA ILE A 206 -2.64 -1.06 -14.04
C ILE A 206 -3.06 -2.36 -13.37
N VAL A 207 -3.98 -2.28 -12.41
CA VAL A 207 -4.55 -3.42 -11.71
C VAL A 207 -6.06 -3.46 -11.95
N CYS A 208 -6.50 -4.34 -12.84
CA CYS A 208 -7.91 -4.56 -13.11
C CYS A 208 -8.47 -5.64 -12.18
N CYS A 209 -9.28 -5.21 -11.21
CA CYS A 209 -9.85 -6.10 -10.20
C CYS A 209 -10.97 -6.96 -10.80
N GLY A 210 -11.05 -8.25 -10.44
CA GLY A 210 -12.19 -9.10 -10.76
C GLY A 210 -13.42 -8.81 -9.89
N ASP A 211 -14.59 -9.27 -10.32
CA ASP A 211 -15.90 -8.96 -9.69
C ASP A 211 -15.97 -9.31 -8.20
N ASP A 212 -15.29 -10.38 -7.79
CA ASP A 212 -15.29 -10.86 -6.41
C ASP A 212 -14.07 -10.41 -5.61
N PHE A 213 -13.21 -9.57 -6.20
CA PHE A 213 -11.91 -9.18 -5.65
C PHE A 213 -11.09 -10.38 -5.15
N LYS A 214 -11.21 -11.58 -5.74
CA LYS A 214 -10.29 -12.69 -5.47
C LYS A 214 -9.12 -12.72 -6.44
N ARG A 215 -9.29 -12.11 -7.60
CA ARG A 215 -8.29 -12.06 -8.67
C ARG A 215 -8.18 -10.64 -9.23
N ALA A 216 -7.06 -10.37 -9.87
CA ALA A 216 -6.88 -9.18 -10.69
C ALA A 216 -5.95 -9.51 -11.86
N THR A 217 -6.14 -8.83 -12.98
CA THR A 217 -5.16 -8.78 -14.06
C THR A 217 -4.26 -7.58 -13.85
N VAL A 218 -2.95 -7.79 -13.83
CA VAL A 218 -1.94 -6.76 -13.62
C VAL A 218 -1.14 -6.55 -14.89
N TYR A 219 -0.99 -5.29 -15.28
CA TYR A 219 -0.24 -4.87 -16.44
C TYR A 219 0.98 -4.09 -15.98
N PHE A 220 2.15 -4.62 -16.29
CA PHE A 220 3.44 -3.94 -16.15
C PHE A 220 3.91 -3.52 -17.54
N ALA A 221 4.68 -2.43 -17.63
CA ALA A 221 5.20 -1.98 -18.93
C ALA A 221 6.19 -2.97 -19.57
N THR A 222 6.88 -3.76 -18.73
CA THR A 222 8.02 -4.61 -19.10
C THR A 222 7.70 -6.10 -19.06
N HIS A 223 6.47 -6.47 -18.71
CA HIS A 223 6.07 -7.88 -18.55
C HIS A 223 4.72 -8.14 -19.21
N GLU A 224 4.55 -9.39 -19.64
CA GLU A 224 3.25 -9.88 -20.07
C GLU A 224 2.20 -9.66 -18.97
N PRO A 225 0.94 -9.34 -19.34
CA PRO A 225 -0.15 -9.25 -18.39
C PRO A 225 -0.27 -10.53 -17.58
N GLU A 226 -0.51 -10.37 -16.27
CA GLU A 226 -0.54 -11.50 -15.35
C GLU A 226 -1.85 -11.50 -14.56
N GLU A 227 -2.53 -12.64 -14.53
CA GLU A 227 -3.59 -12.89 -13.56
C GLU A 227 -2.95 -13.23 -12.20
N ILE A 228 -3.22 -12.40 -11.19
CA ILE A 228 -2.84 -12.67 -9.81
C ILE A 228 -4.05 -13.07 -8.98
N ILE A 229 -3.82 -13.97 -8.03
CA ILE A 229 -4.79 -14.36 -7.03
C ILE A 229 -4.44 -13.68 -5.71
N PHE A 230 -5.43 -13.05 -5.08
CA PHE A 230 -5.33 -12.45 -3.77
C PHE A 230 -5.43 -13.54 -2.70
N HIS A 231 -4.27 -14.08 -2.29
CA HIS A 231 -4.18 -15.20 -1.35
C HIS A 231 -4.25 -14.76 0.13
N GLY A 232 -4.25 -13.45 0.41
CA GLY A 232 -4.24 -12.98 1.78
C GLY A 232 -2.96 -13.39 2.53
N LYS A 233 -3.11 -14.02 3.70
CA LYS A 233 -1.98 -14.54 4.49
C LYS A 233 -1.39 -15.84 3.92
N ALA A 234 -2.16 -16.60 3.13
CA ALA A 234 -1.73 -17.89 2.58
C ALA A 234 -0.65 -17.75 1.49
N VAL A 235 -0.25 -16.53 1.12
CA VAL A 235 0.95 -16.28 0.30
C VAL A 235 2.19 -16.87 0.98
N LEU A 236 2.33 -16.71 2.29
CA LEU A 236 3.50 -17.15 3.03
C LEU A 236 3.63 -18.67 3.12
N ASP A 237 2.53 -19.42 2.92
CA ASP A 237 2.54 -20.89 2.96
C ASP A 237 2.97 -21.51 1.61
N ARG A 238 3.22 -20.67 0.59
CA ARG A 238 3.56 -21.08 -0.79
C ARG A 238 5.00 -20.79 -1.18
N PHE A 239 5.78 -20.21 -0.27
CA PHE A 239 7.21 -19.95 -0.39
C PHE A 239 7.93 -20.59 0.79
#